data_AF-A0A2M7FZU6-F1
#
_entry.id   AF-A0A2M7FZU6-F1
#
_cell.length_a   1.000
_cell.length_b   1.000
_cell.length_c   1.000
_cell.angle_alpha   90.00
_cell.angle_beta   90.00
_cell.angle_gamma   90.00
#
_symmetry.space_group_name_H-M   'P 1'
#
loop_
_entity.id
_entity.type
_entity.pdbx_description
1 polymer ?
#
loop_
_entity_poly.entity_id
_entity_poly.type
_entity_poly.pdbx_seq_one_letter_code
_entity_poly.pdbx_strand_id
1 'polypeptide(L)'
;MGPEALGAIQANYSGKEIVLTLTGFFPGVLSNTEVYLDNEISLELVSSSQTEIQARFNTRNIPDLYLVGNQHTLSVFLPSQTLKVQVRVGPPEQSQNLAPQILSVSVQRDSENQPENILIKGQNLMLNSLFAQVTLDGQILETFESGFEEQDTRLLLGLPEDGDFSPGMSHRLSYISPFGISIYEFKS
;
A
#
# COMPACT_ATOMS: atom_id res chain seq x y z
N MET A 1 13.19 21.74 -13.56
CA MET A 1 13.30 20.66 -14.57
C MET A 1 11.91 20.08 -14.78
N GLY A 2 11.48 19.90 -16.04
CA GLY A 2 10.10 19.57 -16.40
C GLY A 2 9.75 18.07 -16.25
N PRO A 3 8.49 17.69 -16.52
CA PRO A 3 7.98 16.31 -16.42
C PRO A 3 8.66 15.30 -17.36
N GLU A 4 9.45 15.78 -18.34
CA GLU A 4 10.21 14.93 -19.28
C GLU A 4 11.68 14.69 -18.87
N ALA A 5 12.06 15.00 -17.63
CA ALA A 5 13.43 14.74 -17.17
C ALA A 5 13.74 13.23 -17.13
N LEU A 6 14.93 12.84 -17.60
CA LEU A 6 15.47 11.48 -17.46
C LEU A 6 15.41 11.06 -15.99
N GLY A 7 14.59 10.04 -15.68
CA GLY A 7 14.40 9.53 -14.30
C GLY A 7 13.10 9.98 -13.61
N ALA A 8 12.24 10.75 -14.28
CA ALA A 8 10.88 11.00 -13.77
C ALA A 8 10.05 9.71 -13.88
N ILE A 9 9.70 9.13 -12.73
CA ILE A 9 8.79 7.99 -12.65
C ILE A 9 7.36 8.52 -12.85
N GLN A 10 6.55 7.88 -13.70
CA GLN A 10 5.15 8.30 -13.90
C GLN A 10 4.22 7.47 -13.01
N ALA A 11 3.41 8.15 -12.20
CA ALA A 11 2.36 7.48 -11.41
C ALA A 11 1.12 7.21 -12.28
N ASN A 12 0.51 6.03 -12.15
CA ASN A 12 -0.70 5.66 -12.89
C ASN A 12 -1.58 4.68 -12.09
N TYR A 13 -1.82 5.03 -10.82
CA TYR A 13 -2.97 4.82 -9.90
C TYR A 13 -3.90 3.60 -9.99
N SER A 14 -4.00 2.94 -11.12
CA SER A 14 -4.61 1.64 -11.31
C SER A 14 -3.78 0.47 -10.77
N GLY A 15 -2.72 0.72 -9.98
CA GLY A 15 -1.75 -0.28 -9.51
C GLY A 15 -0.88 -0.86 -10.58
N LYS A 16 -0.01 0.00 -11.07
CA LYS A 16 1.13 -0.43 -11.85
C LYS A 16 2.24 -0.83 -10.90
N GLU A 17 2.86 -1.96 -11.23
CA GLU A 17 4.19 -2.27 -10.77
C GLU A 17 5.15 -1.27 -11.42
N ILE A 18 5.88 -0.55 -10.59
CA ILE A 18 6.97 0.31 -11.03
C ILE A 18 8.25 -0.47 -10.77
N VAL A 19 9.01 -0.73 -11.84
CA VAL A 19 10.36 -1.31 -11.75
C VAL A 19 11.37 -0.18 -11.82
N LEU A 20 12.19 -0.07 -10.78
CA LEU A 20 13.33 0.82 -10.70
C LEU A 20 14.59 0.04 -11.06
N THR A 21 15.32 0.52 -12.07
CA THR A 21 16.59 -0.06 -12.49
C THR A 21 17.72 0.88 -12.12
N LEU A 22 18.63 0.40 -11.27
CA LEU A 22 19.86 1.07 -10.90
C LEU A 22 21.01 0.40 -11.64
N THR A 23 21.69 1.15 -12.51
CA THR A 23 22.88 0.68 -13.23
C THR A 23 24.14 1.24 -12.59
N GLY A 24 25.18 0.43 -12.47
CA GLY A 24 26.41 0.82 -11.78
C GLY A 24 27.44 -0.30 -11.69
N PHE A 25 28.33 -0.20 -10.70
CA PHE A 25 29.22 -1.30 -10.32
C PHE A 25 29.01 -1.60 -8.84
N PHE A 26 28.51 -2.79 -8.55
CA PHE A 26 28.08 -3.23 -7.22
C PHE A 26 28.84 -4.50 -6.81
N PRO A 27 30.08 -4.37 -6.31
CA PRO A 27 30.86 -5.53 -5.89
C PRO A 27 30.19 -6.19 -4.67
N GLY A 28 29.93 -7.50 -4.75
CA GLY A 28 29.35 -8.29 -3.64
C GLY A 28 27.82 -8.42 -3.63
N VAL A 29 27.13 -8.03 -4.71
CA VAL A 29 25.66 -8.09 -4.84
C VAL A 29 25.18 -9.49 -5.26
N LEU A 30 25.23 -10.44 -4.34
CA LEU A 30 24.71 -11.80 -4.59
C LEU A 30 23.83 -12.36 -3.46
N SER A 31 23.79 -11.72 -2.29
CA SER A 31 22.85 -12.06 -1.21
C SER A 31 22.60 -10.85 -0.31
N ASN A 32 21.36 -10.70 0.19
CA ASN A 32 20.92 -9.67 1.15
C ASN A 32 20.93 -8.22 0.63
N THR A 33 20.54 -8.00 -0.63
CA THR A 33 20.23 -6.64 -1.11
C THR A 33 18.82 -6.28 -0.68
N GLU A 34 18.67 -5.17 0.04
CA GLU A 34 17.38 -4.62 0.41
C GLU A 34 17.25 -3.21 -0.18
N VAL A 35 16.06 -2.88 -0.66
CA VAL A 35 15.79 -1.59 -1.31
C VAL A 35 14.59 -0.95 -0.63
N TYR A 36 14.75 0.31 -0.25
CA TYR A 36 13.72 1.09 0.44
C TYR A 36 13.51 2.45 -0.23
N LEU A 37 12.26 2.90 -0.30
CA LEU A 37 11.91 4.27 -0.59
C LEU A 37 11.74 5.03 0.74
N ASP A 38 12.44 6.15 0.85
CA ASP A 38 12.54 7.03 2.02
C ASP A 38 12.92 6.33 3.34
N ASN A 39 13.56 5.16 3.23
CA ASN A 39 13.94 4.27 4.35
C ASN A 39 12.76 3.62 5.11
N GLU A 40 11.52 3.77 4.62
CA GLU A 40 10.33 3.27 5.32
C GLU A 40 9.58 2.24 4.48
N ILE A 41 9.53 2.45 3.17
CA ILE A 41 8.74 1.60 2.28
C ILE A 41 9.68 0.59 1.64
N SER A 42 9.55 -0.69 2.00
CA SER A 42 10.33 -1.77 1.40
C SER A 42 9.89 -2.03 -0.04
N LEU A 43 10.85 -2.21 -0.93
CA LEU A 43 10.65 -2.57 -2.33
C LEU A 43 11.00 -4.04 -2.51
N GLU A 44 10.28 -4.72 -3.38
CA GLU A 44 10.60 -6.10 -3.73
C GLU A 44 11.80 -6.12 -4.68
N LEU A 45 12.84 -6.86 -4.31
CA LEU A 45 14.00 -7.07 -5.16
C LEU A 45 13.63 -8.01 -6.32
N VAL A 46 13.69 -7.51 -7.56
CA VAL A 46 13.42 -8.30 -8.77
C VAL A 46 14.67 -9.05 -9.21
N SER A 47 15.79 -8.32 -9.31
CA SER A 47 17.07 -8.89 -9.68
C SER A 47 18.21 -8.04 -9.12
N SER A 48 19.36 -8.67 -8.91
CA SER A 48 20.54 -7.99 -8.40
C SER A 48 21.80 -8.63 -8.96
N SER A 49 22.69 -7.81 -9.49
CA SER A 49 23.95 -8.23 -10.11
C SER A 49 25.03 -7.20 -9.82
N GLN A 50 26.26 -7.51 -10.25
CA GLN A 50 27.37 -6.56 -10.13
C GLN A 50 27.20 -5.30 -10.96
N THR A 51 26.27 -5.26 -11.92
CA THR A 51 26.10 -4.11 -12.82
C THR A 51 24.73 -3.47 -12.76
N GLU A 52 23.76 -4.17 -12.17
CA GLU A 52 22.36 -3.77 -12.19
C GLU A 52 21.63 -4.29 -10.96
N ILE A 53 20.84 -3.43 -10.35
CA ILE A 53 19.87 -3.77 -9.30
C ILE A 53 18.50 -3.33 -9.80
N GLN A 54 17.54 -4.27 -9.83
CA GLN A 54 16.16 -4.00 -10.12
C GLN A 54 15.31 -4.24 -8.88
N ALA A 55 14.53 -3.24 -8.50
CA ALA A 55 13.55 -3.35 -7.43
C ALA A 55 12.20 -2.85 -7.92
N ARG A 56 11.12 -3.40 -7.39
CA ARG A 56 9.76 -3.04 -7.76
C ARG A 56 8.92 -2.65 -6.56
N PHE A 57 7.96 -1.78 -6.79
CA PHE A 57 6.87 -1.53 -5.84
C PHE A 57 5.54 -1.37 -6.57
N ASN A 58 4.47 -1.64 -5.82
CA ASN A 58 3.12 -1.41 -6.29
C ASN A 58 2.65 -0.02 -5.84
N THR A 59 2.27 0.81 -6.80
CA THR A 59 1.74 2.15 -6.54
C THR A 59 0.40 2.18 -5.78
N ARG A 60 -0.34 1.08 -5.69
CA ARG A 60 -1.55 0.99 -4.82
C ARG A 60 -1.23 1.09 -3.33
N ASN A 61 0.02 0.91 -2.92
CA ASN A 61 0.45 0.93 -1.52
C ASN A 61 1.01 2.26 -1.05
N ILE A 62 1.11 3.26 -1.94
CA ILE A 62 1.74 4.54 -1.65
C ILE A 62 0.89 5.66 -2.25
N PRO A 63 0.44 6.65 -1.45
CA PRO A 63 -0.39 7.73 -1.97
C PRO A 63 0.36 8.58 -2.98
N ASP A 64 -0.36 8.99 -4.00
CA ASP A 64 0.04 9.90 -5.08
C ASP A 64 0.73 11.17 -4.59
N LEU A 65 0.21 11.81 -3.54
CA LEU A 65 0.80 13.03 -2.96
C LEU A 65 2.14 12.77 -2.25
N TYR A 66 2.35 11.54 -1.79
CA TYR A 66 3.64 11.19 -1.23
C TYR A 66 4.68 11.20 -2.35
N LEU A 67 4.40 10.50 -3.46
CA LEU A 67 5.34 10.37 -4.59
C LEU A 67 5.53 11.66 -5.41
N VAL A 68 4.47 12.42 -5.64
CA VAL A 68 4.47 13.54 -6.58
C VAL A 68 5.07 14.80 -5.97
N GLY A 69 6.09 15.36 -6.63
CA GLY A 69 6.60 16.71 -6.38
C GLY A 69 7.69 16.82 -5.30
N ASN A 70 7.88 15.79 -4.48
CA ASN A 70 8.97 15.73 -3.51
C ASN A 70 10.18 14.96 -4.06
N GLN A 71 11.33 15.17 -3.43
CA GLN A 71 12.54 14.42 -3.72
C GLN A 71 12.58 13.22 -2.76
N HIS A 72 12.45 12.02 -3.31
CA HIS A 72 12.50 10.79 -2.54
C HIS A 72 13.91 10.23 -2.51
N THR A 73 14.26 9.53 -1.45
CA THR A 73 15.51 8.82 -1.32
C THR A 73 15.29 7.33 -1.50
N LEU A 74 15.78 6.78 -2.60
CA LEU A 74 15.93 5.34 -2.77
C LEU A 74 17.20 4.89 -2.04
N SER A 75 17.02 4.16 -0.95
CA SER A 75 18.11 3.56 -0.17
C SER A 75 18.30 2.11 -0.58
N VAL A 76 19.51 1.76 -1.00
CA VAL A 76 19.91 0.39 -1.32
C VAL A 76 20.92 -0.05 -0.29
N PHE A 77 20.56 -1.07 0.49
CA PHE A 77 21.42 -1.67 1.48
C PHE A 77 22.11 -2.88 0.85
N LEU A 78 23.43 -2.78 0.75
CA LEU A 78 24.32 -3.85 0.31
C LEU A 78 25.13 -4.33 1.52
N PRO A 79 25.70 -5.55 1.51
CA PRO A 79 26.43 -6.09 2.67
C PRO A 79 27.55 -5.20 3.21
N SER A 80 28.16 -4.36 2.37
CA SER A 80 29.31 -3.52 2.71
C SER A 80 29.04 -2.01 2.60
N GLN A 81 27.88 -1.59 2.08
CA GLN A 81 27.60 -0.17 1.84
C GLN A 81 26.11 0.13 1.73
N THR A 82 25.73 1.37 2.00
CA THR A 82 24.40 1.90 1.70
C THR A 82 24.52 2.93 0.60
N LEU A 83 23.76 2.76 -0.48
CA LEU A 83 23.65 3.73 -1.56
C LEU A 83 22.35 4.51 -1.40
N LYS A 84 22.40 5.81 -1.63
CA LYS A 84 21.23 6.69 -1.59
C LYS A 84 21.12 7.44 -2.90
N VAL A 85 20.01 7.23 -3.61
CA VAL A 85 19.72 7.88 -4.88
C VAL A 85 18.50 8.74 -4.73
N GLN A 86 18.58 9.98 -5.23
CA GLN A 86 17.44 10.89 -5.21
C GLN A 86 16.58 10.60 -6.44
N VAL A 87 15.32 10.24 -6.21
CA VAL A 87 14.35 9.95 -7.26
C VAL A 87 13.22 10.98 -7.19
N ARG A 88 12.71 11.40 -8.35
CA ARG A 88 11.53 12.26 -8.44
C ARG A 88 10.46 11.51 -9.19
N VAL A 89 9.25 11.49 -8.65
CA VAL A 89 8.08 10.98 -9.36
C VAL A 89 7.36 12.17 -9.98
N GLY A 90 7.17 12.10 -11.29
CA GLY A 90 6.40 13.08 -12.03
C GLY A 90 4.91 13.00 -11.66
N PRO A 91 4.14 14.06 -11.91
CA PRO A 91 2.70 14.01 -11.78
C PRO A 91 2.13 12.92 -12.69
N PRO A 92 0.95 12.41 -12.37
CA PRO A 92 0.29 11.39 -13.16
C PRO A 92 -0.18 11.90 -14.52
N GLU A 93 -0.36 10.96 -15.45
CA GLU A 93 -0.92 11.25 -16.77
C GLU A 93 -2.41 11.64 -16.70
N GLN A 94 -3.14 11.12 -15.71
CA GLN A 94 -4.58 11.36 -15.56
C GLN A 94 -4.96 11.57 -14.10
N SER A 95 -5.79 12.58 -13.86
CA SER A 95 -6.45 12.78 -12.57
C SER A 95 -7.54 11.72 -12.40
N GLN A 96 -7.38 10.83 -11.44
CA GLN A 96 -8.40 9.84 -11.06
C GLN A 96 -9.08 10.27 -9.75
N ASN A 97 -10.32 9.83 -9.52
CA ASN A 97 -10.92 9.91 -8.19
C ASN A 97 -10.28 8.86 -7.29
N LEU A 98 -9.55 9.32 -6.28
CA LEU A 98 -8.81 8.48 -5.33
C LEU A 98 -9.52 8.36 -3.98
N ALA A 99 -10.68 8.99 -3.83
CA ALA A 99 -11.47 8.86 -2.62
C ALA A 99 -11.75 7.37 -2.38
N PRO A 100 -11.50 6.86 -1.17
CA PRO A 100 -11.79 5.47 -0.86
C PRO A 100 -13.28 5.22 -0.99
N GLN A 101 -13.65 4.02 -1.44
CA GLN A 101 -15.05 3.58 -1.49
C GLN A 101 -15.15 2.17 -0.94
N ILE A 102 -15.88 2.00 0.16
CA ILE A 102 -16.26 0.69 0.68
C ILE A 102 -17.48 0.21 -0.10
N LEU A 103 -17.34 -0.91 -0.82
CA LEU A 103 -18.42 -1.53 -1.58
C LEU A 103 -19.19 -2.54 -0.74
N SER A 104 -18.49 -3.29 0.12
CA SER A 104 -19.12 -4.26 1.02
C SER A 104 -18.29 -4.50 2.26
N VAL A 105 -18.97 -4.78 3.38
CA VAL A 105 -18.38 -5.26 4.63
C VAL A 105 -19.11 -6.54 5.02
N SER A 106 -18.35 -7.56 5.44
CA SER A 106 -18.90 -8.82 5.94
C SER A 106 -18.10 -9.34 7.13
N VAL A 107 -18.80 -9.83 8.15
CA VAL A 107 -18.18 -10.56 9.27
C VAL A 107 -18.00 -12.00 8.82
N GLN A 108 -16.75 -12.47 8.75
CA GLN A 108 -16.48 -13.87 8.52
C GLN A 108 -16.64 -14.61 9.84
N ARG A 109 -17.28 -15.78 9.77
CA ARG A 109 -17.58 -16.61 10.91
C ARG A 109 -17.07 -18.03 10.69
N ASP A 110 -16.67 -18.68 11.76
CA ASP A 110 -16.25 -20.08 11.75
C ASP A 110 -17.44 -21.05 11.60
N SER A 111 -17.17 -22.35 11.66
CA SER A 111 -18.20 -23.39 11.63
C SER A 111 -19.15 -23.39 12.83
N GLU A 112 -18.78 -22.75 13.93
CA GLU A 112 -19.57 -22.59 15.15
C GLU A 112 -20.33 -21.24 15.19
N ASN A 113 -20.30 -20.49 14.07
CA ASN A 113 -20.91 -19.17 13.91
C ASN A 113 -20.27 -18.08 14.80
N GLN A 114 -19.06 -18.30 15.31
CA GLN A 114 -18.28 -17.29 16.01
C GLN A 114 -17.60 -16.35 15.02
N PRO A 115 -17.58 -15.03 15.29
CA PRO A 115 -16.91 -14.07 14.43
C PRO A 115 -15.39 -14.30 14.49
N GLU A 116 -14.72 -14.35 13.34
CA GLU A 116 -13.25 -14.49 13.26
C GLU A 116 -12.57 -13.20 12.81
N ASN A 117 -13.13 -12.54 11.79
CA ASN A 117 -12.55 -11.34 11.18
C ASN A 117 -13.60 -10.56 10.38
N ILE A 118 -13.22 -9.37 9.92
CA ILE A 118 -14.04 -8.54 9.04
C ILE A 118 -13.38 -8.46 7.68
N LEU A 119 -14.10 -8.88 6.64
CA LEU A 119 -13.69 -8.70 5.26
C LEU A 119 -14.33 -7.44 4.70
N ILE A 120 -13.51 -6.51 4.24
CA ILE A 120 -13.94 -5.35 3.46
C ILE A 120 -13.53 -5.49 2.00
N LYS A 121 -14.45 -5.11 1.10
CA LYS A 121 -14.18 -4.98 -0.33
C LYS A 121 -14.46 -3.54 -0.76
N GLY A 122 -13.61 -2.99 -1.60
CA GLY A 122 -13.77 -1.62 -2.05
C GLY A 122 -12.80 -1.18 -3.12
N GLN A 123 -12.89 0.09 -3.48
CA GLN A 123 -12.02 0.75 -4.44
C GLN A 123 -11.14 1.78 -3.73
N ASN A 124 -9.93 2.00 -4.25
CA ASN A 124 -8.95 2.92 -3.69
C ASN A 124 -8.64 2.67 -2.21
N LEU A 125 -8.74 1.41 -1.75
CA LEU A 125 -8.30 1.01 -0.42
C LEU A 125 -6.79 0.77 -0.49
N MET A 126 -6.01 1.63 0.16
CA MET A 126 -4.58 1.42 0.38
C MET A 126 -4.35 0.28 1.36
N LEU A 127 -3.26 -0.46 1.12
CA LEU A 127 -2.85 -1.58 1.96
C LEU A 127 -1.89 -1.17 3.08
N ASN A 128 -1.19 -0.05 2.90
CA ASN A 128 -0.15 0.39 3.82
C ASN A 128 -0.75 1.19 4.99
N SER A 129 -0.54 0.70 6.21
CA SER A 129 -1.04 1.30 7.45
C SER A 129 -0.43 2.67 7.77
N LEU A 130 0.71 3.04 7.16
CA LEU A 130 1.26 4.40 7.26
C LEU A 130 0.35 5.44 6.60
N PHE A 131 -0.47 5.02 5.64
CA PHE A 131 -1.28 5.92 4.82
C PHE A 131 -2.77 5.66 4.96
N ALA A 132 -3.18 4.57 5.60
CA ALA A 132 -4.58 4.28 5.79
C ALA A 132 -4.87 3.67 7.14
N GLN A 133 -6.05 3.97 7.63
CA GLN A 133 -6.55 3.51 8.90
C GLN A 133 -7.99 3.03 8.73
N VAL A 134 -8.31 1.91 9.37
CA VAL A 134 -9.69 1.43 9.48
C VAL A 134 -10.13 1.52 10.92
N THR A 135 -11.33 2.06 11.13
CA THR A 135 -11.95 2.10 12.45
C THR A 135 -13.32 1.44 12.42
N LEU A 136 -13.66 0.70 13.46
CA LEU A 136 -14.98 0.14 13.71
C LEU A 136 -15.53 0.70 15.02
N ASP A 137 -16.69 1.35 14.96
CA ASP A 137 -17.32 1.97 16.12
C ASP A 137 -16.38 2.88 16.94
N GLY A 138 -15.44 3.53 16.23
CA GLY A 138 -14.44 4.42 16.79
C GLY A 138 -13.14 3.75 17.26
N GLN A 139 -13.04 2.41 17.21
CA GLN A 139 -11.83 1.66 17.55
C GLN A 139 -10.99 1.36 16.31
N ILE A 140 -9.67 1.45 16.42
CA ILE A 140 -8.74 1.18 15.31
C ILE A 140 -8.61 -0.33 15.14
N LEU A 141 -8.74 -0.81 13.90
CA LEU A 141 -8.54 -2.21 13.56
C LEU A 141 -7.19 -2.44 12.90
N GLU A 142 -6.57 -3.58 13.21
CA GLU A 142 -5.40 -4.08 12.49
C GLU A 142 -5.82 -4.73 11.17
N THR A 143 -5.05 -4.47 10.11
CA THR A 143 -5.20 -5.14 8.81
C THR A 143 -4.22 -6.30 8.74
N PHE A 144 -4.73 -7.53 8.67
CA PHE A 144 -3.90 -8.74 8.65
C PHE A 144 -3.51 -9.19 7.25
N GLU A 145 -4.46 -9.08 6.32
CA GLU A 145 -4.26 -9.54 4.96
C GLU A 145 -4.88 -8.55 3.99
N SER A 146 -4.25 -8.46 2.82
CA SER A 146 -4.72 -7.65 1.73
C SER A 146 -4.57 -8.41 0.41
N GLY A 147 -5.59 -8.34 -0.43
CA GLY A 147 -5.61 -8.98 -1.73
C GLY A 147 -6.25 -8.12 -2.79
N PHE A 148 -6.02 -8.48 -4.04
CA PHE A 148 -6.63 -7.84 -5.21
C PHE A 148 -7.48 -8.86 -5.96
N GLU A 149 -8.69 -8.45 -6.31
CA GLU A 149 -9.50 -9.16 -7.29
C GLU A 149 -10.00 -8.18 -8.34
N GLU A 150 -9.47 -8.31 -9.55
CA GLU A 150 -9.78 -7.44 -10.69
C GLU A 150 -9.57 -5.95 -10.37
N GLN A 151 -10.66 -5.21 -10.13
CA GLN A 151 -10.66 -3.77 -9.82
C GLN A 151 -10.89 -3.48 -8.33
N ASP A 152 -11.20 -4.50 -7.53
CA ASP A 152 -11.51 -4.36 -6.12
C ASP A 152 -10.32 -4.75 -5.25
N THR A 153 -10.17 -4.02 -4.16
CA THR A 153 -9.24 -4.33 -3.08
C THR A 153 -10.00 -5.04 -1.97
N ARG A 154 -9.39 -6.09 -1.43
CA ARG A 154 -9.87 -6.83 -0.27
C ARG A 154 -8.95 -6.58 0.90
N LEU A 155 -9.51 -6.21 2.05
CA LEU A 155 -8.76 -6.15 3.32
C LEU A 155 -9.43 -7.06 4.33
N LEU A 156 -8.62 -7.85 5.03
CA LEU A 156 -9.02 -8.66 6.16
C LEU A 156 -8.59 -7.95 7.44
N LEU A 157 -9.57 -7.62 8.28
CA LEU A 157 -9.37 -6.83 9.49
C LEU A 157 -9.62 -7.70 10.72
N GLY A 158 -8.88 -7.42 11.79
CA GLY A 158 -9.17 -8.01 13.09
C GLY A 158 -10.47 -7.53 13.71
N LEU A 159 -10.95 -8.32 14.66
CA LEU A 159 -12.06 -7.93 15.52
C LEU A 159 -11.50 -7.12 16.71
N PRO A 160 -12.22 -6.09 17.17
CA PRO A 160 -11.91 -5.46 18.44
C PRO A 160 -12.10 -6.44 19.60
N GLU A 161 -11.25 -6.37 20.62
CA GLU A 161 -11.28 -7.28 21.78
C GLU A 161 -12.63 -7.27 22.52
N ASP A 162 -13.29 -6.11 22.57
CA ASP A 162 -14.54 -5.89 23.31
C ASP A 162 -15.79 -5.75 22.42
N GLY A 163 -15.71 -6.15 21.14
CA GLY A 163 -16.83 -5.98 20.20
C GLY A 163 -17.92 -7.05 20.31
N ASP A 164 -19.18 -6.62 20.38
CA ASP A 164 -20.34 -7.52 20.26
C ASP A 164 -20.76 -7.67 18.79
N PHE A 165 -20.46 -8.82 18.20
CA PHE A 165 -20.86 -9.19 16.84
C PHE A 165 -22.01 -10.19 16.82
N SER A 166 -22.94 -10.10 17.78
CA SER A 166 -24.17 -10.90 17.72
C SER A 166 -24.95 -10.61 16.43
N PRO A 167 -25.64 -11.60 15.83
CA PRO A 167 -26.37 -11.39 14.57
C PRO A 167 -27.38 -10.24 14.65
N GLY A 168 -27.32 -9.32 13.69
CA GLY A 168 -28.22 -8.17 13.58
C GLY A 168 -27.77 -6.90 14.32
N MET A 169 -26.67 -6.95 15.08
CA MET A 169 -26.05 -5.76 15.67
C MET A 169 -25.55 -4.84 14.57
N SER A 170 -25.75 -3.53 14.74
CA SER A 170 -25.38 -2.53 13.73
C SER A 170 -24.03 -1.93 14.09
N HIS A 171 -23.14 -1.88 13.11
CA HIS A 171 -21.78 -1.37 13.26
C HIS A 171 -21.49 -0.33 12.20
N ARG A 172 -20.57 0.58 12.53
CA ARG A 172 -20.09 1.62 11.63
C ARG A 172 -18.59 1.47 11.39
N LEU A 173 -18.24 1.13 10.16
CA LEU A 173 -16.87 1.08 9.69
C LEU A 173 -16.51 2.38 8.99
N SER A 174 -15.35 2.94 9.32
CA SER A 174 -14.78 4.09 8.60
C SER A 174 -13.39 3.74 8.10
N TYR A 175 -13.15 3.99 6.82
CA TYR A 175 -11.84 3.85 6.17
C TYR A 175 -11.32 5.26 5.87
N ILE A 176 -10.13 5.56 6.38
CA ILE A 176 -9.53 6.90 6.33
C ILE A 176 -8.22 6.82 5.54
N SER A 177 -8.05 7.71 4.57
CA SER A 177 -6.80 7.88 3.81
C SER A 177 -6.54 9.37 3.50
N PRO A 178 -5.35 9.74 2.99
CA PRO A 178 -5.06 11.09 2.50
C PRO A 178 -6.04 11.62 1.45
N PHE A 179 -6.79 10.75 0.78
CA PHE A 179 -7.71 11.11 -0.30
C PHE A 179 -9.17 11.20 0.14
N GLY A 180 -9.49 10.87 1.40
CA GLY A 180 -10.82 11.04 1.95
C GLY A 180 -11.19 9.99 2.98
N ILE A 181 -12.48 9.97 3.29
CA ILE A 181 -13.06 9.05 4.27
C ILE A 181 -14.22 8.33 3.59
N SER A 182 -14.25 7.00 3.68
CA SER A 182 -15.40 6.17 3.33
C SER A 182 -16.03 5.63 4.60
N ILE A 183 -17.35 5.76 4.73
CA ILE A 183 -18.11 5.25 5.86
C ILE A 183 -19.08 4.19 5.34
N TYR A 184 -19.20 3.08 6.06
CA TYR A 184 -20.13 2.00 5.75
C TYR A 184 -20.80 1.49 7.02
N GLU A 185 -22.13 1.46 7.03
CA GLU A 185 -22.91 0.85 8.10
C GLU A 185 -23.33 -0.56 7.68
N PHE A 186 -23.13 -1.53 8.55
CA PHE A 186 -23.47 -2.93 8.28
C PHE A 186 -24.05 -3.60 9.52
N LYS A 187 -24.66 -4.77 9.30
CA LYS A 187 -25.12 -5.64 10.38
C LYS A 187 -24.27 -6.90 10.44
N SER A 188 -23.89 -7.32 11.65
CA SER A 188 -23.15 -8.57 11.91
C SER A 188 -24.02 -9.81 11.79
#